data_AF-W1WCN1-F1
#
_entry.id   AF-W1WCN1-F1
#
_cell.length_a   1.000
_cell.length_b   1.000
_cell.length_c   1.000
_cell.angle_alpha   90.00
_cell.angle_beta   90.00
_cell.angle_gamma   90.00
#
_symmetry.space_group_name_H-M   'P 1'
#
loop_
_entity.id
_entity.type
_entity.pdbx_description
1 polymer ?
#
loop_
_entity_poly.entity_id
_entity_poly.type
_entity_poly.pdbx_seq_one_letter_code
_entity_poly.pdbx_strand_id
1 'polypeptide(L)'
;FGYRPKNFIMFLLRHIAVLCKVESIYAVSDEGFYANTHLVRGHRAKVAELDPLWEESGGVVCSDDRFFNIPLEEYRKPIEEIKSQKRSQYRKRYELLDQYEQEIQGHLKPLLRVK
;
A
#
# COMPACT_ATOMS: atom_id res chain seq x y z
N PHE A 1 7.56 -0.50 19.09
CA PHE A 1 7.57 -0.87 17.65
C PHE A 1 6.63 0.09 16.94
N GLY A 2 6.78 0.31 15.64
CA GLY A 2 5.94 1.26 14.92
C GLY A 2 5.83 0.87 13.45
N TYR A 3 4.78 1.34 12.80
CA TYR A 3 4.54 1.14 11.38
C TYR A 3 4.32 2.52 10.76
N ARG A 4 4.97 2.81 9.63
CA ARG A 4 4.90 4.14 9.02
C ARG A 4 3.47 4.41 8.56
N PRO A 5 2.89 5.61 8.77
CA PRO A 5 1.50 5.88 8.40
C PRO A 5 1.16 5.57 6.94
N LYS A 6 2.08 5.88 6.01
CA LYS A 6 1.92 5.57 4.58
C LYS A 6 1.78 4.07 4.33
N ASN A 7 2.68 3.27 4.91
CA ASN A 7 2.66 1.81 4.78
C ASN A 7 1.40 1.24 5.46
N PHE A 8 0.96 1.83 6.58
CA PHE A 8 -0.29 1.44 7.25
C PHE A 8 -1.51 1.65 6.36
N ILE A 9 -1.61 2.80 5.69
CA ILE A 9 -2.70 3.05 4.74
C ILE A 9 -2.68 2.02 3.60
N MET A 10 -1.50 1.69 3.06
CA MET A 10 -1.37 0.66 2.03
C MET A 10 -1.78 -0.73 2.52
N PHE A 11 -1.39 -1.10 3.74
CA PHE A 11 -1.83 -2.33 4.41
C PHE A 11 -3.36 -2.40 4.50
N LEU A 12 -4.01 -1.33 4.98
CA LEU A 12 -5.47 -1.26 5.08
C LEU A 12 -6.14 -1.38 3.71
N LEU A 13 -5.66 -0.62 2.72
CA LEU A 13 -6.20 -0.63 1.35
C LEU A 13 -6.13 -2.02 0.71
N ARG A 14 -5.02 -2.74 0.91
CA ARG A 14 -4.84 -4.12 0.44
C ARG A 14 -5.86 -5.07 1.03
N HIS A 15 -6.06 -5.05 2.34
CA HIS A 15 -7.05 -5.93 2.98
C HIS A 15 -8.48 -5.61 2.57
N ILE A 16 -8.80 -4.32 2.39
CA ILE A 16 -10.10 -3.90 1.83
C ILE A 16 -10.24 -4.42 0.40
N ALA A 17 -9.21 -4.25 -0.45
CA ALA A 17 -9.22 -4.69 -1.83
C ALA A 17 -9.45 -6.21 -1.95
N VAL A 18 -8.76 -7.02 -1.14
CA VAL A 18 -8.95 -8.48 -1.07
C VAL A 18 -10.38 -8.83 -0.67
N LEU A 19 -10.95 -8.18 0.35
CA LEU A 19 -12.34 -8.43 0.78
C LEU A 19 -13.37 -8.03 -0.29
N CYS A 20 -13.10 -6.98 -1.04
CA CYS A 20 -13.90 -6.53 -2.16
C CYS A 20 -13.68 -7.32 -3.45
N LYS A 21 -12.78 -8.33 -3.45
CA LYS A 21 -12.39 -9.12 -4.63
C LYS A 21 -11.84 -8.27 -5.77
N VAL A 22 -11.10 -7.23 -5.44
CA VAL A 22 -10.35 -6.43 -6.43
C VAL A 22 -9.23 -7.29 -7.01
N GLU A 23 -9.08 -7.28 -8.33
CA GLU A 23 -8.08 -8.07 -9.05
C GLU A 23 -6.71 -7.39 -9.15
N SER A 24 -6.69 -6.04 -9.13
CA SER A 24 -5.47 -5.26 -9.31
C SER A 24 -5.60 -3.87 -8.71
N ILE A 25 -4.50 -3.33 -8.17
CA ILE A 25 -4.40 -1.95 -7.70
C ILE A 25 -3.46 -1.20 -8.64
N TYR A 26 -3.99 -0.23 -9.38
CA TYR A 26 -3.18 0.69 -10.18
C TYR A 26 -2.98 2.01 -9.44
N ALA A 27 -1.73 2.45 -9.33
CA ALA A 27 -1.38 3.74 -8.78
C ALA A 27 -0.80 4.65 -9.87
N VAL A 28 -1.09 5.94 -9.81
CA VAL A 28 -0.57 6.92 -10.77
C VAL A 28 0.90 7.18 -10.47
N SER A 29 1.77 7.03 -11.47
CA SER A 29 3.19 7.38 -11.36
C SER A 29 3.38 8.89 -11.35
N ASP A 30 4.60 9.33 -11.09
CA ASP A 30 4.98 10.72 -11.22
C ASP A 30 4.76 11.23 -12.65
N GLU A 31 5.10 10.44 -13.68
CA GLU A 31 4.85 10.76 -15.09
C GLU A 31 3.35 10.94 -15.36
N GLY A 32 2.52 10.02 -14.86
CA GLY A 32 1.06 10.12 -14.97
C GLY A 32 0.46 11.31 -14.22
N PHE A 33 1.07 11.69 -13.09
CA PHE A 33 0.66 12.84 -12.29
C PHE A 33 0.93 14.17 -13.00
N TYR A 34 2.06 14.25 -13.73
CA TYR A 34 2.41 15.44 -14.50
C TYR A 34 1.40 15.76 -15.62
N ALA A 35 0.88 14.72 -16.29
CA ALA A 35 -0.04 14.86 -17.41
C ALA A 35 -1.36 15.55 -17.04
N ASN A 36 -1.82 15.46 -15.79
CA ASN A 36 -3.14 15.98 -15.38
C ASN A 36 -3.13 17.38 -14.75
N THR A 37 -2.00 17.84 -14.18
CA THR A 37 -2.01 19.03 -13.30
C THR A 37 -1.26 20.24 -13.87
N HIS A 38 -0.23 20.03 -14.69
CA HIS A 38 0.70 21.10 -15.07
C HIS A 38 0.38 21.83 -16.38
N LEU A 39 -0.56 21.33 -17.19
CA LEU A 39 -1.07 22.08 -18.35
C LEU A 39 -1.93 23.29 -17.93
N VAL A 40 -2.47 23.30 -16.70
CA VAL A 40 -3.57 24.22 -16.34
C VAL A 40 -3.11 25.49 -15.59
N ARG A 41 -1.97 25.52 -14.88
CA ARG A 41 -1.80 26.55 -13.83
C ARG A 41 -0.42 27.16 -13.55
N GLY A 42 0.55 27.14 -14.46
CA GLY A 42 1.78 27.96 -14.34
C GLY A 42 2.73 27.67 -13.16
N HIS A 43 2.29 26.91 -12.16
CA HIS A 43 3.07 26.40 -11.05
C HIS A 43 3.63 25.03 -11.44
N ARG A 44 4.90 25.04 -11.87
CA ARG A 44 5.64 23.85 -12.34
C ARG A 44 6.39 23.12 -11.23
N ALA A 45 6.01 23.29 -9.97
CA ALA A 45 6.66 22.59 -8.88
C ALA A 45 5.89 21.30 -8.57
N LYS A 46 6.53 20.15 -8.80
CA LYS A 46 6.07 18.85 -8.31
C LYS A 46 6.02 18.91 -6.78
N VAL A 47 4.82 18.80 -6.21
CA VAL A 47 4.63 18.93 -4.74
C VAL A 47 4.80 17.58 -4.02
N ALA A 48 4.72 16.47 -4.74
CA ALA A 48 4.87 15.13 -4.18
C ALA A 48 5.59 14.19 -5.16
N GLU A 49 6.51 13.38 -4.63
CA GLU A 49 7.11 12.24 -5.33
C GLU A 49 6.33 10.97 -4.95
N LEU A 50 5.72 10.36 -5.95
CA LEU A 50 4.84 9.19 -5.84
C LEU A 50 5.61 7.90 -6.12
N ASP A 51 6.53 7.90 -7.09
CA ASP A 51 7.22 6.68 -7.50
C ASP A 51 7.98 6.00 -6.34
N PRO A 52 8.75 6.74 -5.50
CA PRO A 52 9.42 6.11 -4.36
C PRO A 52 8.46 5.47 -3.35
N LEU A 53 7.24 6.00 -3.22
CA LEU A 53 6.21 5.44 -2.35
C LEU A 53 5.66 4.11 -2.92
N TRP A 54 5.44 4.06 -4.23
CA TRP A 54 4.98 2.87 -4.91
C TRP A 54 6.04 1.78 -4.92
N GLU A 55 7.29 2.13 -5.17
CA GLU A 55 8.44 1.23 -5.07
C GLU A 55 8.62 0.67 -3.64
N GLU A 56 8.53 1.50 -2.59
CA GLU A 56 8.58 1.03 -1.19
C GLU A 56 7.43 0.05 -0.89
N SER A 57 6.28 0.24 -1.54
CA SER A 57 5.11 -0.64 -1.42
C SER A 57 5.24 -1.91 -2.27
N GLY A 58 6.32 -2.10 -3.04
CA GLY A 58 6.52 -3.25 -3.93
C GLY A 58 5.79 -3.11 -5.28
N GLY A 59 5.40 -1.89 -5.64
CA GLY A 59 4.84 -1.57 -6.94
C GLY A 59 5.84 -1.73 -8.08
N VAL A 60 5.35 -2.12 -9.25
CA VAL A 60 6.14 -2.24 -10.48
C VAL A 60 5.49 -1.40 -11.56
N VAL A 61 6.29 -0.64 -12.31
CA VAL A 61 5.79 0.17 -13.44
C VAL A 61 5.10 -0.73 -14.47
N CYS A 62 3.94 -0.32 -14.93
CA CYS A 62 3.16 -1.03 -15.94
C CYS A 62 3.77 -0.85 -17.35
N SER A 63 3.19 -1.52 -18.35
CA SER A 63 3.51 -1.25 -19.76
C SER A 63 3.20 0.20 -20.17
N ASP A 64 2.20 0.81 -19.52
CA ASP A 64 1.96 2.26 -19.54
C ASP A 64 2.67 2.89 -18.33
N ASP A 65 3.72 3.66 -18.59
CA ASP A 65 4.62 4.26 -17.59
C ASP A 65 3.94 5.29 -16.67
N ARG A 66 2.72 5.70 -17.01
CA ARG A 66 1.85 6.56 -16.20
C ARG A 66 1.28 5.84 -14.98
N PHE A 67 1.44 4.52 -14.90
CA PHE A 67 0.88 3.70 -13.84
C PHE A 67 1.88 2.70 -13.25
N PHE A 68 1.72 2.44 -11.95
CA PHE A 68 2.29 1.31 -11.24
C PHE A 68 1.21 0.26 -10.99
N ASN A 69 1.58 -1.01 -11.10
CA ASN A 69 0.82 -2.12 -10.56
C ASN A 69 1.30 -2.39 -9.14
N ILE A 70 0.41 -2.26 -8.17
CA ILE A 70 0.69 -2.48 -6.75
C ILE A 70 0.21 -3.89 -6.38
N PRO A 71 1.05 -4.73 -5.75
CA PRO A 71 0.62 -6.07 -5.35
C PRO A 71 -0.51 -5.98 -4.31
N LEU A 72 -1.46 -6.90 -4.40
CA LEU A 72 -2.57 -7.02 -3.45
C LEU A 72 -2.12 -7.48 -2.06
N GLU A 73 -0.99 -8.18 -1.99
CA GLU A 73 -0.41 -8.67 -0.75
C GLU A 73 0.88 -7.92 -0.41
N GLU A 74 1.09 -7.63 0.88
CA GLU A 74 2.36 -7.11 1.36
C GLU A 74 3.34 -8.24 1.61
N TYR A 75 4.55 -8.13 1.08
CA TYR A 75 5.61 -9.07 1.41
C TYR A 75 6.00 -8.96 2.89
N ARG A 76 5.74 -10.03 3.64
CA ARG A 76 6.15 -10.16 5.05
C ARG A 76 7.47 -10.93 5.13
N LYS A 77 8.55 -10.22 5.48
CA LYS A 77 9.88 -10.84 5.67
C LYS A 77 9.87 -11.90 6.77
N PRO A 78 10.37 -13.13 6.52
CA PRO A 78 10.53 -14.16 7.54
C PRO A 78 11.38 -13.66 8.74
N ILE A 79 11.00 -14.04 9.96
CA ILE A 79 11.70 -13.59 11.17
C ILE A 79 13.16 -14.05 11.21
N GLU A 80 13.45 -15.18 10.58
CA GLU A 80 14.77 -15.79 10.48
C GLU A 80 15.74 -14.89 9.70
N GLU A 81 15.26 -14.23 8.64
CA GLU A 81 16.04 -13.29 7.83
C GLU A 81 16.29 -11.95 8.52
N ILE A 82 15.56 -11.66 9.59
CA ILE A 82 15.67 -10.40 10.34
C ILE A 82 16.81 -10.51 11.34
N LYS A 83 17.69 -9.50 11.36
CA LYS A 83 18.78 -9.40 12.35
C LYS A 83 18.23 -9.61 13.77
N SER A 84 18.88 -10.48 14.54
CA SER A 84 18.41 -10.93 15.86
C SER A 84 17.92 -9.78 16.77
N GLN A 85 18.68 -8.69 16.85
CA GLN A 85 18.35 -7.49 17.65
C GLN A 85 17.03 -6.78 17.25
N LYS A 86 16.50 -7.02 16.06
CA LYS A 86 15.23 -6.45 15.56
C LYS A 86 14.06 -7.44 15.61
N ARG A 87 14.30 -8.74 15.83
CA ARG A 87 13.26 -9.78 15.75
C ARG A 87 12.09 -9.54 16.71
N SER A 88 12.37 -9.14 17.96
CA SER A 88 11.31 -8.81 18.94
C SER A 88 10.42 -7.66 18.46
N GLN A 89 11.00 -6.63 17.83
CA GLN A 89 10.24 -5.50 17.29
C GLN A 89 9.34 -5.92 16.12
N TYR A 90 9.83 -6.80 15.24
CA TYR A 90 9.07 -7.29 14.10
C TYR A 90 7.95 -8.24 14.50
N ARG A 91 8.18 -9.15 15.47
CA ARG A 91 7.13 -10.02 16.01
C ARG A 91 5.95 -9.22 16.54
N LYS A 92 6.20 -8.24 17.41
CA LYS A 92 5.15 -7.36 17.95
C LYS A 92 4.44 -6.55 16.87
N ARG A 93 5.16 -6.14 15.81
CA ARG A 93 4.55 -5.46 14.67
C ARG A 93 3.62 -6.41 13.91
N TYR A 94 4.05 -7.64 13.63
CA TYR A 94 3.25 -8.63 12.91
C TYR A 94 2.03 -9.04 13.72
N GLU A 95 2.17 -9.28 15.02
CA GLU A 95 1.03 -9.53 15.92
C GLU A 95 -0.01 -8.40 15.86
N LEU A 96 0.43 -7.14 15.86
CA LEU A 96 -0.47 -5.98 15.73
C LEU A 96 -1.15 -5.92 14.35
N LEU A 97 -0.43 -6.18 13.27
CA LEU A 97 -1.00 -6.20 11.92
C LEU A 97 -2.02 -7.33 11.77
N ASP A 98 -1.75 -8.51 12.33
CA ASP A 98 -2.65 -9.66 12.32
C ASP A 98 -3.94 -9.35 13.10
N GLN A 99 -3.83 -8.63 14.22
CA GLN A 99 -4.99 -8.13 14.95
C GLN A 99 -5.83 -7.17 14.09
N TYR A 100 -5.20 -6.17 13.45
CA TYR A 100 -5.92 -5.24 12.59
C TYR A 100 -6.59 -5.92 11.40
N GLU A 101 -5.95 -6.91 10.79
CA GLU A 101 -6.57 -7.70 9.73
C GLU A 101 -7.88 -8.34 10.21
N GLN A 102 -7.88 -8.95 11.40
CA GLN A 102 -9.10 -9.54 11.97
C GLN A 102 -10.19 -8.50 12.21
N GLU A 103 -9.83 -7.33 12.74
CA GLU A 103 -10.77 -6.22 12.97
C GLU A 103 -11.37 -5.70 11.66
N ILE A 104 -10.55 -5.50 10.62
CA ILE A 104 -11.00 -5.08 9.28
C ILE A 104 -11.99 -6.11 8.72
N GLN A 105 -11.64 -7.40 8.78
CA GLN A 105 -12.54 -8.45 8.31
C GLN A 105 -13.86 -8.47 9.10
N GLY A 106 -13.81 -8.30 10.42
CA GLY A 106 -14.98 -8.28 11.28
C GLY A 106 -15.92 -7.11 10.99
N HIS A 107 -15.38 -5.92 10.74
CA HIS A 107 -16.17 -4.73 10.45
C HIS A 107 -16.67 -4.65 9.00
N LEU A 108 -15.88 -5.13 8.03
CA LEU A 108 -16.19 -4.95 6.61
C LEU A 108 -17.06 -6.08 6.03
N LYS A 109 -16.91 -7.33 6.51
CA LYS A 109 -17.72 -8.47 6.01
C LYS A 109 -19.23 -8.23 6.12
N PRO A 110 -19.78 -7.67 7.22
CA PRO A 110 -21.20 -7.36 7.31
C PRO A 110 -21.66 -6.33 6.25
N LEU A 111 -20.83 -5.32 5.96
CA LEU A 111 -21.16 -4.27 5.00
C LEU A 111 -21.19 -4.79 3.55
N LEU A 112 -20.33 -5.75 3.24
CA LEU A 112 -20.25 -6.36 1.89
C LEU A 112 -21.34 -7.41 1.62
N ARG A 113 -22.07 -7.85 2.66
CA ARG A 113 -23.16 -8.83 2.56
C ARG A 113 -24.52 -8.21 2.24
N VAL A 114 -24.64 -6.88 2.25
CA VAL A 114 -25.87 -6.19 1.88
C VAL A 114 -25.95 -6.15 0.34
N LYS A 115 -26.65 -7.13 -0.22
CA LYS A 115 -27.25 -7.08 -1.56
C LYS A 115 -28.75 -7.06 -1.40
#